data_AF-A0AAN4NSW9-F1
#
_entry.id   AF-A0AAN4NSW9-F1
#
_cell.length_a   1.000
_cell.length_b   1.000
_cell.length_c   1.000
_cell.angle_alpha   90.00
_cell.angle_beta   90.00
_cell.angle_gamma   90.00
#
_symmetry.space_group_name_H-M   'P 1'
#
loop_
_entity.id
_entity.type
_entity.pdbx_description
1 polymer ?
#
loop_
_entity_poly.entity_id
_entity_poly.type
_entity_poly.pdbx_seq_one_letter_code
_entity_poly.pdbx_strand_id
1 'polypeptide(L)' 'MTDYYAKLDDDGKIIYMAQGPQEDETMVLVDFSSDLYYEFYYRMPIAIRITLPDYTGTLPPP' A
#
# COMPACT_ATOMS: atom_id res chain seq x y z
N MET A 1 7.33 10.72 10.06
CA MET A 1 7.14 9.81 8.92
C MET A 1 6.01 10.38 8.09
N THR A 2 6.12 10.36 6.76
CA THR A 2 5.02 10.82 5.91
C THR A 2 4.01 9.68 5.78
N ASP A 3 2.75 9.96 6.09
CA ASP A 3 1.68 8.98 5.97
C ASP A 3 1.39 8.66 4.50
N TYR A 4 0.95 7.42 4.27
CA TYR A 4 0.47 6.96 2.97
C TYR A 4 -0.98 6.54 3.11
N TYR A 5 -1.77 6.89 2.11
CA TYR A 5 -3.17 6.53 2.02
C TYR A 5 -3.43 5.75 0.73
N ALA A 6 -4.29 4.75 0.79
CA ALA A 6 -4.67 3.92 -0.33
C ALA A 6 -6.15 4.08 -0.68
N LYS A 7 -6.44 4.02 -1.98
CA LYS A 7 -7.80 3.85 -2.50
C LYS A 7 -7.99 2.39 -2.83
N LEU A 8 -9.10 1.85 -2.36
CA LEU A 8 -9.48 0.46 -2.56
C LEU A 8 -10.51 0.34 -3.68
N ASP A 9 -10.49 -0.76 -4.42
CA ASP A 9 -11.61 -1.17 -5.29
C ASP A 9 -12.70 -1.90 -4.50
N ASP A 10 -13.75 -2.34 -5.19
CA ASP A 10 -14.88 -3.07 -4.61
C ASP A 10 -14.47 -4.44 -4.02
N ASP A 11 -13.33 -5.00 -4.45
CA ASP A 11 -12.74 -6.24 -3.91
C ASP A 11 -11.84 -5.98 -2.69
N GLY A 12 -11.65 -4.71 -2.30
CA GLY A 12 -10.78 -4.32 -1.20
C GLY A 12 -9.29 -4.31 -1.57
N LYS A 13 -8.92 -4.31 -2.85
CA LYS A 13 -7.53 -4.25 -3.32
C LYS A 13 -7.07 -2.81 -3.50
N ILE A 14 -5.80 -2.54 -3.22
CA ILE A 14 -5.20 -1.23 -3.48
C ILE A 14 -5.09 -1.03 -5.00
N ILE A 15 -5.73 0.02 -5.51
CA ILE A 15 -5.61 0.46 -6.89
C ILE A 15 -4.77 1.73 -7.04
N TYR A 16 -4.64 2.50 -5.96
CA TYR A 16 -3.91 3.76 -5.95
C TYR A 16 -3.39 4.07 -4.54
N MET A 17 -2.19 4.64 -4.46
CA MET A 17 -1.59 5.14 -3.21
C MET A 17 -1.10 6.56 -3.38
N ALA A 18 -1.31 7.38 -2.36
CA ALA A 18 -0.82 8.76 -2.27
C ALA A 18 -0.06 8.98 -0.98
N GLN A 19 0.97 9.83 -1.04
CA GLN A 19 1.78 10.24 0.10
C GLN A 19 1.37 11.65 0.54
N GLY A 20 1.27 11.90 1.85
CA GLY A 20 1.10 13.23 2.42
C GLY A 20 -0.29 13.51 3.00
N PRO A 21 -0.60 14.79 3.30
CA PRO A 21 -1.90 15.17 3.86
C PRO A 21 -3.01 14.82 2.88
N GLN A 22 -3.99 14.04 3.34
CA GLN A 22 -5.05 13.54 2.50
C GLN A 22 -6.29 14.43 2.57
N GLU A 23 -6.84 14.78 1.41
CA GLU A 23 -8.09 15.51 1.24
C GLU A 23 -9.26 14.60 0.81
N ASP A 24 -8.97 13.40 0.28
CA ASP A 24 -9.98 12.40 -0.07
C ASP A 24 -10.31 11.48 1.14
N GLU A 25 -11.46 11.72 1.77
CA GLU A 25 -11.96 10.93 2.91
C GLU A 25 -12.27 9.46 2.57
N THR A 26 -12.36 9.10 1.29
CA THR A 26 -12.59 7.70 0.87
C THR A 26 -11.33 6.85 0.90
N MET A 27 -10.16 7.47 1.09
CA MET A 27 -8.88 6.76 1.17
C MET A 27 -8.55 6.36 2.60
N VAL A 28 -7.95 5.19 2.75
CA VAL A 28 -7.61 4.59 4.06
C VAL A 28 -6.12 4.65 4.31
N LEU A 29 -5.72 4.82 5.58
CA LEU A 29 -4.30 4.80 5.95
C LEU A 29 -3.69 3.43 5.63
N VAL A 30 -2.50 3.42 5.02
CA VAL A 30 -1.82 2.18 4.65
C VAL A 30 -1.11 1.57 5.85
N ASP A 31 -1.44 0.31 6.14
CA ASP A 31 -0.65 -0.55 7.02
C ASP A 31 0.37 -1.33 6.18
N PHE A 32 1.65 -0.98 6.30
CA PHE A 32 2.75 -1.62 5.58
C PHE A 32 3.05 -3.05 6.03
N SER A 33 2.40 -3.52 7.10
CA SER A 33 2.47 -4.91 7.55
C SER A 33 1.29 -5.77 7.07
N SER A 34 0.32 -5.18 6.38
CA SER A 34 -0.88 -5.89 5.91
C SER A 34 -0.65 -6.73 4.65
N ASP A 35 -1.40 -7.84 4.54
CA ASP A 35 -1.45 -8.67 3.33
C ASP A 35 -1.88 -7.87 2.09
N LEU A 36 -2.74 -6.88 2.30
CA LEU A 36 -3.21 -5.96 1.28
C LEU A 36 -2.04 -5.16 0.66
N TYR A 37 -1.19 -4.60 1.52
CA TYR A 37 0.00 -3.88 1.05
C TYR A 37 1.03 -4.83 0.42
N TYR A 38 1.19 -6.03 0.99
CA TYR A 38 2.03 -7.08 0.42
C TYR A 38 1.63 -7.40 -1.03
N GLU A 39 0.35 -7.71 -1.28
CA GLU A 39 -0.12 -8.03 -2.63
C GLU A 39 0.13 -6.89 -3.62
N PHE A 40 -0.15 -5.65 -3.21
CA PHE A 40 0.08 -4.47 -4.02
C PHE A 40 1.57 -4.29 -4.34
N TYR A 41 2.42 -4.25 -3.30
CA TYR A 41 3.86 -4.05 -3.43
C TYR A 41 4.50 -5.12 -4.33
N TYR A 42 4.11 -6.39 -4.20
CA TYR A 42 4.67 -7.49 -5.00
C TYR A 42 4.06 -7.65 -6.40
N ARG A 43 2.96 -6.97 -6.74
CA ARG A 43 2.44 -6.87 -8.12
C ARG A 43 3.11 -5.76 -8.93
N MET A 44 3.64 -4.72 -8.27
CA MET A 44 4.24 -3.58 -8.95
C MET A 44 5.58 -3.92 -9.61
N PRO A 45 5.97 -3.24 -10.71
CA PRO A 45 7.31 -3.34 -11.26
C PRO A 45 8.39 -2.95 -10.24
N ILE A 46 9.56 -3.58 -10.28
CA ILE A 46 10.68 -3.34 -9.33
C ILE A 46 11.04 -1.84 -9.27
N ALA A 47 11.07 -1.16 -10.41
CA ALA A 47 11.38 0.27 -10.51
C ALA A 47 10.38 1.18 -9.76
N ILE A 48 9.17 0.71 -9.49
CA ILE A 48 8.19 1.45 -8.66
C ILE A 48 8.34 1.05 -7.19
N ARG A 49 8.63 -0.22 -6.88
CA ARG A 49 8.82 -0.69 -5.50
C ARG A 49 9.90 0.09 -4.76
N ILE A 50 11.00 0.46 -5.43
CA ILE A 50 12.09 1.26 -4.84
C ILE A 50 11.65 2.66 -4.38
N THR A 51 10.51 3.16 -4.86
CA THR A 51 9.95 4.45 -4.46
C THR A 51 8.92 4.35 -3.35
N LEU A 52 8.51 3.12 -3.02
CA LEU A 52 7.52 2.84 -1.99
C LEU A 52 8.20 2.34 -0.71
N PRO A 53 7.59 2.53 0.46
CA PRO A 53 8.08 1.94 1.71
C PRO A 53 8.17 0.41 1.60
N ASP A 54 9.16 -0.21 2.23
CA ASP A 54 9.25 -1.66 2.24
C ASP A 54 8.10 -2.30 3.04
N TYR A 55 7.67 -3.49 2.62
CA TYR A 55 6.74 -4.31 3.41
C TYR A 55 7.39 -4.70 4.73
N THR A 56 6.72 -4.43 5.85
CA THR A 56 7.25 -4.63 7.21
C THR A 56 6.63 -5.82 7.93
N GLY A 57 5.65 -6.48 7.32
CA GLY A 57 5.01 -7.65 7.91
C GLY A 57 5.88 -8.90 7.82
N THR A 58 5.45 -9.96 8.50
CA THR A 58 6.06 -11.27 8.33
C THR A 58 5.56 -11.88 7.04
N LEU A 59 6.47 -12.35 6.17
CA LEU A 59 6.07 -13.13 4.99
C LEU A 59 5.22 -14.32 5.45
N PRO A 60 4.01 -14.55 4.88
CA PRO A 60 3.36 -15.83 5.06
C PRO A 60 4.32 -16.92 4.52
N PRO A 61 4.45 -18.06 5.21
CA PRO A 61 5.28 -19.16 4.72
C PRO A 61 4.83 -19.56 3.30
N PRO A 62 5.78 -19.98 2.43
CA PRO A 62 5.50 -20.34 1.04
C PRO A 62 4.49 -21.49 0.89
#